data_AF-E2AEI0-F1
#
_entry.id   AF-E2AEI0-F1
#
_cell.length_a   1.000
_cell.length_b   1.000
_cell.length_c   1.000
_cell.angle_alpha   90.00
_cell.angle_beta   90.00
_cell.angle_gamma   90.00
#
_symmetry.space_group_name_H-M   'P 1'
#
loop_
_entity.id
_entity.type
_entity.pdbx_description
1 polymer ?
#
loop_
_entity_poly.entity_id
_entity_poly.type
_entity_poly.pdbx_seq_one_letter_code
_entity_poly.pdbx_strand_id
1 'polypeptide(L)'
;MKQNENIFDYIARVQELRTAIIDGESDLSGNFGERNKDAIEATTMNSFINGLPSELLVRVKLERPRTFEEGISTAIQLFKTIEAENIRKRTLFRPNFQQRADLPNNTNNLARRNPVNSNINNNNNSGYRSSYRPNNGQPNSQPPYPTTPTKAIVTTQPQHNYQTKICRYCKTPGHLIEECRKLAYRRAQEVNQPGTSGNEQGVPMRIDVRRNDLQQGRPAYLIQKRINTMTLLEEPEQTPESVK
;
A
#
# COMPACT_ATOMS: atom_id res chain seq x y z
N MET A 1 -7.29 9.19 -16.21
CA MET A 1 -6.17 9.25 -15.25
C MET A 1 -4.93 8.63 -15.89
N LYS A 2 -3.74 9.20 -15.71
CA LYS A 2 -2.49 8.59 -16.21
C LYS A 2 -2.18 7.32 -15.39
N GLN A 3 -1.47 6.37 -16.00
CA GLN A 3 -0.99 5.20 -15.26
C GLN A 3 -0.07 5.68 -14.13
N ASN A 4 -0.41 5.32 -12.88
CA ASN A 4 0.28 5.74 -11.64
C ASN A 4 0.02 7.16 -11.15
N GLU A 5 -0.95 7.90 -11.71
CA GLU A 5 -1.38 9.18 -11.14
C GLU A 5 -2.19 8.94 -9.86
N ASN A 6 -1.93 9.73 -8.80
CA ASN A 6 -2.74 9.69 -7.58
C ASN A 6 -4.13 10.26 -7.88
N ILE A 7 -5.17 9.71 -7.26
CA ILE A 7 -6.54 10.22 -7.38
C ILE A 7 -6.64 11.71 -6.98
N PHE A 8 -5.88 12.16 -5.98
CA PHE A 8 -5.90 13.56 -5.54
C PHE A 8 -5.26 14.49 -6.58
N ASP A 9 -4.16 14.06 -7.21
CA ASP A 9 -3.52 14.81 -8.29
C ASP A 9 -4.46 14.90 -9.51
N TYR A 10 -5.16 13.79 -9.80
CA TYR A 10 -6.16 13.77 -10.87
C TYR A 10 -7.31 14.74 -10.59
N ILE A 11 -7.86 14.74 -9.38
CA ILE A 11 -8.93 15.67 -8.96
C ILE A 11 -8.47 17.12 -9.10
N ALA A 12 -7.28 17.45 -8.56
CA ALA A 12 -6.73 18.81 -8.60
C ALA A 12 -6.58 19.29 -10.05
N ARG A 13 -6.06 18.44 -10.94
CA ARG A 13 -5.90 18.75 -12.36
C ARG A 13 -7.23 18.98 -13.07
N VAL A 14 -8.26 18.18 -12.78
CA VAL A 14 -9.59 18.37 -13.39
C VAL A 14 -10.25 19.64 -12.87
N GLN A 15 -10.09 19.97 -11.58
CA GLN A 15 -10.57 21.23 -11.02
C GLN A 15 -9.88 22.45 -11.66
N GLU A 16 -8.55 22.40 -11.80
CA GLU A 16 -7.78 23.45 -12.46
C GLU A 16 -8.23 23.66 -13.91
N LEU A 17 -8.42 22.56 -14.66
CA LEU A 17 -8.94 22.63 -16.03
C LEU A 17 -10.34 23.22 -16.10
N ARG A 18 -11.25 22.82 -15.19
CA ARG A 18 -12.60 23.41 -15.10
C ARG A 18 -12.53 24.91 -14.88
N THR A 19 -11.74 25.35 -13.90
CA THR A 19 -11.58 26.77 -13.58
C THR A 19 -10.99 27.53 -14.76
N ALA A 20 -9.94 27.01 -15.39
CA ALA A 20 -9.32 27.65 -16.56
C ALA A 20 -10.28 27.79 -17.75
N ILE A 21 -11.16 26.80 -17.97
CA ILE A 21 -12.20 26.87 -19.00
C ILE A 21 -13.22 27.96 -18.67
N ILE A 22 -13.72 27.99 -17.43
CA ILE A 22 -14.72 28.99 -17.00
C ILE A 22 -14.13 30.40 -17.06
N ASP A 23 -12.90 30.59 -16.61
CA ASP A 23 -12.21 31.87 -16.61
C ASP A 23 -11.99 32.36 -18.05
N GLY A 24 -11.50 31.48 -18.94
CA GLY A 24 -11.26 31.83 -20.35
C GLY A 24 -12.52 32.20 -21.12
N GLU A 25 -13.65 31.54 -20.85
CA GLU A 25 -14.94 31.88 -21.47
C GLU A 25 -15.55 33.18 -20.90
N SER A 26 -15.28 33.47 -19.62
CA SER A 26 -15.74 34.69 -18.95
C SER A 26 -15.09 35.94 -19.53
N ASP A 27 -13.81 35.87 -19.86
CA ASP A 27 -13.05 37.00 -20.42
C ASP A 27 -13.52 37.42 -21.82
N LEU A 28 -14.03 36.48 -22.63
CA LEU A 28 -14.40 36.72 -24.02
C LEU A 28 -15.78 37.36 -24.18
N SER A 29 -16.74 36.99 -23.33
CA SER A 29 -18.16 37.31 -23.54
C SER A 29 -18.71 38.37 -22.59
N GLY A 30 -17.99 38.74 -21.52
CA GLY A 30 -18.40 39.74 -20.52
C GLY A 30 -19.64 39.37 -19.68
N ASN A 31 -20.43 38.38 -20.12
CA ASN A 31 -21.54 37.79 -19.40
C ASN A 31 -21.57 36.28 -19.69
N PHE A 32 -20.86 35.50 -18.87
CA PHE A 32 -20.85 34.06 -18.99
C PHE A 32 -22.19 33.51 -18.48
N GLY A 33 -23.08 33.15 -19.40
CA GLY A 33 -24.43 32.71 -19.05
C GLY A 33 -24.43 31.41 -18.24
N GLU A 34 -25.29 31.33 -17.21
CA GLU A 34 -25.41 30.18 -16.31
C GLU A 34 -25.56 28.85 -17.07
N ARG A 35 -26.29 28.84 -18.21
CA ARG A 35 -26.44 27.65 -19.05
C ARG A 35 -25.13 27.08 -19.59
N ASN A 36 -24.18 27.95 -19.94
CA ASN A 36 -22.87 27.50 -20.44
C ASN A 36 -22.05 26.92 -19.30
N LYS A 37 -22.15 27.51 -18.10
CA LYS A 37 -21.53 26.99 -16.89
C LYS A 37 -22.05 25.60 -16.55
N ASP A 38 -23.36 25.41 -16.53
CA ASP A 38 -23.99 24.12 -16.28
C ASP A 38 -23.53 23.05 -17.30
N ALA A 39 -23.45 23.42 -18.57
CA ALA A 39 -22.98 22.53 -19.63
C ALA A 39 -21.51 22.12 -19.44
N ILE A 40 -20.65 23.06 -19.04
CA ILE A 40 -19.23 22.81 -18.75
C ILE A 40 -19.10 21.93 -17.51
N GLU A 41 -19.88 22.19 -16.45
CA GLU A 41 -19.88 21.38 -15.24
C GLU A 41 -20.35 19.95 -15.51
N ALA A 42 -21.45 19.78 -16.26
CA ALA A 42 -21.94 18.46 -16.65
C ALA A 42 -20.91 17.69 -17.48
N THR A 43 -20.25 18.36 -18.44
CA THR A 43 -19.21 17.75 -19.28
C THR A 43 -17.96 17.40 -18.46
N THR A 44 -17.56 18.28 -17.55
CA THR A 44 -16.44 18.07 -16.62
C THR A 44 -16.71 16.88 -15.70
N MET A 45 -17.90 16.81 -15.12
CA MET A 45 -18.34 15.71 -14.26
C MET A 45 -18.30 14.37 -14.99
N ASN A 46 -18.86 14.30 -16.20
CA ASN A 46 -18.82 13.08 -17.01
C ASN A 46 -17.39 12.66 -17.34
N SER A 47 -16.54 13.63 -17.70
CA SER A 47 -15.12 13.38 -18.01
C SER A 47 -14.34 12.90 -16.79
N PHE A 48 -14.62 13.49 -15.62
CA PHE A 48 -14.05 13.09 -14.34
C PHE A 48 -14.40 11.65 -14.00
N ILE A 49 -15.69 11.31 -13.98
CA ILE A 49 -16.18 9.97 -13.63
C ILE A 49 -15.61 8.92 -14.59
N ASN A 50 -15.61 9.20 -15.89
CA ASN A 50 -15.09 8.27 -16.89
C ASN A 50 -13.56 8.12 -16.84
N GLY A 51 -12.85 9.09 -16.27
CA GLY A 51 -11.40 9.05 -16.11
C GLY A 51 -10.91 8.34 -14.84
N LEU A 52 -11.82 7.93 -13.94
CA LEU A 52 -11.50 7.20 -12.71
C LEU A 52 -11.01 5.77 -12.99
N PRO A 53 -10.24 5.16 -12.07
CA PRO A 53 -9.94 3.73 -12.09
C PRO A 53 -11.21 2.89 -12.15
N SER A 54 -11.20 1.75 -12.84
CA SER A 54 -12.39 0.93 -13.10
C SER A 54 -13.19 0.57 -11.84
N GLU A 55 -12.52 0.20 -10.75
CA GLU A 55 -13.18 -0.13 -9.49
C GLU A 55 -13.92 1.07 -8.88
N LEU A 56 -13.30 2.26 -8.90
CA LEU A 56 -13.93 3.49 -8.43
C LEU A 56 -15.05 3.95 -9.37
N LEU A 57 -14.82 3.89 -10.67
CA LEU A 57 -15.75 4.31 -11.70
C LEU A 57 -17.10 3.60 -11.54
N VAL A 58 -17.08 2.29 -11.35
CA VAL A 58 -18.31 1.50 -11.17
C VAL A 58 -19.06 1.95 -9.92
N ARG A 59 -18.35 2.10 -8.78
CA ARG A 59 -18.98 2.49 -7.51
C ARG A 59 -19.53 3.92 -7.56
N VAL A 60 -18.81 4.89 -8.13
CA VAL A 60 -19.29 6.27 -8.29
C VAL A 60 -20.50 6.35 -9.23
N LYS A 61 -20.51 5.58 -10.33
CA LYS A 61 -21.68 5.54 -11.24
C LYS A 61 -22.93 4.96 -10.59
N LEU A 62 -22.78 4.07 -9.60
CA LEU A 62 -23.91 3.53 -8.85
C LEU A 62 -24.52 4.57 -7.90
N GLU A 63 -23.70 5.41 -7.29
CA GLU A 63 -24.16 6.50 -6.40
C GLU A 63 -24.88 7.64 -7.15
N ARG A 64 -24.61 7.79 -8.46
CA ARG A 64 -25.26 8.80 -9.33
C ARG A 64 -25.18 10.24 -8.78
N PRO A 65 -23.96 10.78 -8.60
CA PRO A 65 -23.79 12.18 -8.16
C PRO A 65 -24.46 13.13 -9.14
N ARG A 66 -25.13 14.16 -8.62
CA ARG A 66 -25.86 15.17 -9.40
C ARG A 66 -24.98 16.36 -9.75
N THR A 67 -24.00 16.67 -8.90
CA THR A 67 -23.07 17.78 -9.09
C THR A 67 -21.63 17.29 -9.21
N PHE A 68 -20.77 18.15 -9.76
CA PHE A 68 -19.35 17.84 -9.89
C PHE A 68 -18.67 17.68 -8.52
N GLU A 69 -19.01 18.55 -7.57
CA GLU A 69 -18.50 18.56 -6.21
C GLU A 69 -18.95 17.32 -5.42
N GLU A 70 -20.20 16.88 -5.61
CA GLU A 70 -20.70 15.63 -5.06
C GLU A 70 -19.94 14.44 -5.64
N GLY A 71 -19.72 14.43 -6.96
CA GLY A 71 -18.93 13.40 -7.63
C GLY A 71 -17.50 13.26 -7.08
N ILE A 72 -16.84 14.39 -6.81
CA ILE A 72 -15.51 14.39 -6.16
C ILE A 72 -15.59 13.83 -4.74
N SER A 73 -16.56 14.29 -3.95
CA SER A 73 -16.72 13.87 -2.55
C SER A 73 -16.95 12.36 -2.44
N THR A 74 -17.87 11.84 -3.26
CA THR A 74 -18.18 10.40 -3.35
C THR A 74 -16.96 9.60 -3.81
N ALA A 75 -16.21 10.08 -4.81
CA ALA A 75 -15.00 9.40 -5.27
C ALA A 75 -13.92 9.33 -4.17
N ILE A 76 -13.71 10.41 -3.41
CA ILE A 76 -12.75 10.44 -2.29
C ILE A 76 -13.18 9.47 -1.18
N GLN A 77 -14.48 9.46 -0.83
CA GLN A 77 -15.00 8.56 0.20
C GLN A 77 -14.82 7.09 -0.21
N LEU A 78 -15.20 6.74 -1.44
CA LEU A 78 -15.05 5.39 -1.96
C LEU A 78 -13.58 4.97 -2.07
N PHE A 79 -12.68 5.88 -2.45
CA PHE A 79 -11.25 5.61 -2.50
C PHE A 79 -10.71 5.21 -1.11
N LYS A 80 -11.05 5.98 -0.08
CA LYS A 80 -10.66 5.65 1.31
C LYS A 80 -11.21 4.29 1.75
N THR A 81 -12.46 3.99 1.40
CA THR A 81 -13.09 2.70 1.71
C THR A 81 -12.38 1.53 1.03
N ILE A 82 -12.08 1.65 -0.27
CA ILE A 82 -11.34 0.64 -1.03
C ILE A 82 -9.93 0.44 -0.47
N GLU A 83 -9.24 1.53 -0.12
CA GLU A 83 -7.92 1.47 0.47
C GLU A 83 -7.93 0.73 1.81
N ALA A 84 -8.88 1.05 2.69
CA ALA A 84 -9.07 0.35 3.96
C ALA A 84 -9.41 -1.14 3.77
N GLU A 85 -10.28 -1.46 2.80
CA GLU A 85 -10.62 -2.83 2.44
C GLU A 85 -9.39 -3.61 1.94
N ASN A 86 -8.57 -2.99 1.09
CA ASN A 86 -7.33 -3.57 0.59
C ASN A 86 -6.30 -3.82 1.69
N ILE A 87 -6.19 -2.93 2.67
CA ILE A 87 -5.35 -3.14 3.86
C ILE A 87 -5.82 -4.37 4.63
N ARG A 88 -7.13 -4.51 4.89
CA ARG A 88 -7.71 -5.69 5.57
C ARG A 88 -7.50 -6.98 4.78
N LYS A 89 -7.67 -6.96 3.46
CA LYS A 89 -7.41 -8.13 2.61
C LYS A 89 -5.96 -8.56 2.69
N ARG A 90 -5.01 -7.61 2.71
CA ARG A 90 -3.58 -7.90 2.87
C ARG A 90 -3.23 -8.50 4.23
N THR A 91 -3.90 -8.09 5.31
CA THR A 91 -3.67 -8.67 6.64
C THR A 91 -4.27 -10.06 6.78
N LEU A 92 -5.46 -10.29 6.22
CA LEU A 92 -6.13 -11.59 6.25
C LEU A 92 -5.46 -12.63 5.33
N PHE A 93 -4.96 -12.20 4.18
CA PHE A 93 -4.15 -13.01 3.27
C PHE A 93 -2.65 -12.87 3.55
N ARG A 94 -2.23 -12.77 4.82
CA ARG A 94 -0.91 -13.28 5.17
C ARG A 94 -1.06 -14.80 5.15
N PRO A 95 -0.67 -15.51 4.08
CA PRO A 95 -0.75 -16.94 4.12
C PRO A 95 0.14 -17.36 5.29
N ASN A 96 -0.44 -18.16 6.18
CA ASN A 96 0.19 -18.64 7.39
C ASN A 96 1.28 -19.68 7.05
N PHE A 97 2.17 -19.37 6.08
CA PHE A 97 3.29 -20.19 5.62
C PHE A 97 4.45 -20.24 6.63
N GLN A 98 4.26 -19.74 7.86
CA GLN A 98 5.28 -19.76 8.92
C GLN A 98 4.78 -20.34 10.25
N GLN A 99 3.78 -21.23 10.25
CA GLN A 99 3.53 -22.09 11.41
C GLN A 99 3.25 -23.53 11.02
N ARG A 100 4.19 -24.17 10.30
CA ARG A 100 4.44 -25.62 10.38
C ARG A 100 5.72 -26.00 9.63
N ALA A 101 6.84 -25.59 10.19
CA ALA A 101 8.06 -26.40 10.11
C ALA A 101 8.68 -26.29 11.50
N ASP A 102 8.54 -27.39 12.25
CA ASP A 102 9.38 -27.70 13.40
C ASP A 102 9.03 -26.99 14.72
N LEU A 103 7.93 -27.44 15.35
CA LEU A 103 8.02 -27.77 16.77
C LEU A 103 8.77 -29.11 16.89
N PRO A 104 9.98 -29.13 17.46
CA PRO A 104 10.37 -30.17 18.37
C PRO A 104 10.23 -29.65 19.80
N ASN A 105 9.49 -30.41 20.59
CA ASN A 105 9.74 -30.71 22.00
C ASN A 105 10.57 -29.70 22.82
N ASN A 106 9.85 -29.03 23.72
CA ASN A 106 10.10 -29.10 25.16
C ASN A 106 11.23 -30.08 25.57
N THR A 107 12.31 -29.58 26.17
CA THR A 107 12.77 -29.95 27.53
C THR A 107 14.11 -29.28 27.84
N ASN A 108 14.27 -28.90 29.12
CA ASN A 108 15.49 -28.47 29.80
C ASN A 108 15.82 -26.96 29.77
N ASN A 109 15.20 -26.23 30.70
CA ASN A 109 15.94 -25.31 31.57
C ASN A 109 15.24 -25.20 32.93
N LEU A 110 15.38 -26.27 33.72
CA LEU A 110 15.27 -26.22 35.18
C LEU A 110 16.67 -25.93 35.73
N ALA A 111 16.99 -24.65 36.01
CA ALA A 111 17.92 -24.29 37.08
C ALA A 111 17.96 -22.76 37.34
N ARG A 112 17.59 -22.41 38.58
CA ARG A 112 18.02 -21.25 39.40
C ARG A 112 17.18 -19.95 39.43
N ARG A 113 16.38 -19.88 40.52
CA ARG A 113 16.34 -18.84 41.60
C ARG A 113 16.02 -17.39 41.18
N ASN A 114 15.08 -16.64 41.76
CA ASN A 114 14.52 -16.59 43.13
C ASN A 114 13.10 -15.96 43.11
N PRO A 115 12.20 -16.32 44.04
CA PRO A 115 10.95 -15.60 44.29
C PRO A 115 11.01 -14.77 45.60
N VAL A 116 10.75 -13.46 45.51
CA VAL A 116 10.35 -12.60 46.63
C VAL A 116 9.20 -11.74 46.08
N ASN A 117 7.96 -12.18 46.27
CA ASN A 117 7.05 -11.76 47.34
C ASN A 117 6.51 -10.33 47.15
N SER A 118 5.26 -10.21 46.69
CA SER A 118 4.19 -9.31 47.18
C SER A 118 2.98 -9.46 46.23
N ASN A 119 2.02 -10.35 46.53
CA ASN A 119 0.80 -10.14 47.34
C ASN A 119 -0.37 -9.45 46.61
N ILE A 120 -1.53 -10.12 46.72
CA ILE A 120 -2.91 -9.59 46.79
C ILE A 120 -3.81 -9.69 45.53
N ASN A 121 -4.60 -10.78 45.56
CA ASN A 121 -6.06 -10.88 45.40
C ASN A 121 -6.76 -10.48 44.09
N ASN A 122 -7.35 -11.47 43.40
CA ASN A 122 -8.76 -11.81 43.62
C ASN A 122 -9.22 -13.09 42.88
N ASN A 123 -9.67 -14.05 43.70
CA ASN A 123 -10.75 -15.02 43.51
C ASN A 123 -11.66 -14.88 42.28
N ASN A 124 -11.86 -15.94 41.47
CA ASN A 124 -12.91 -16.96 41.73
C ASN A 124 -13.08 -17.99 40.58
N ASN A 125 -13.33 -19.23 41.00
CA ASN A 125 -14.06 -20.34 40.37
C ASN A 125 -13.54 -20.98 39.06
N SER A 126 -13.04 -22.23 39.12
CA SER A 126 -13.80 -23.51 39.19
C SER A 126 -14.07 -24.05 37.78
N GLY A 127 -13.26 -25.00 37.30
CA GLY A 127 -13.56 -26.44 37.39
C GLY A 127 -14.01 -26.89 36.00
N TYR A 128 -13.27 -27.69 35.25
CA TYR A 128 -13.36 -29.15 35.27
C TYR A 128 -12.06 -29.79 34.76
N ARG A 129 -11.59 -30.76 35.54
CA ARG A 129 -10.61 -31.78 35.17
C ARG A 129 -11.16 -32.67 34.05
N SER A 130 -10.32 -33.14 33.13
CA SER A 130 -10.32 -34.57 32.80
C SER A 130 -9.03 -34.97 32.10
N SER A 131 -8.40 -35.97 32.69
CA SER A 131 -7.10 -36.54 32.40
C SER A 131 -7.31 -37.97 31.93
N TYR A 132 -7.01 -38.28 30.67
CA TYR A 132 -6.66 -39.63 30.24
C TYR A 132 -5.60 -39.58 29.14
N ARG A 133 -4.38 -39.89 29.57
CA ARG A 133 -3.24 -40.26 28.73
C ARG A 133 -3.30 -41.78 28.55
N PRO A 134 -3.04 -42.30 27.34
CA PRO A 134 -2.36 -43.58 27.24
C PRO A 134 -0.99 -43.40 26.60
N ASN A 135 -0.03 -43.99 27.30
CA ASN A 135 1.29 -44.40 26.83
C ASN A 135 1.15 -45.22 25.54
N ASN A 136 2.01 -44.98 24.55
CA ASN A 136 2.48 -46.06 23.69
C ASN A 136 3.87 -45.71 23.15
N GLY A 137 4.80 -46.65 23.34
CA GLY A 137 6.22 -46.49 23.07
C GLY A 137 6.66 -46.96 21.68
N GLN A 138 7.86 -46.49 21.34
CA GLN A 138 8.87 -47.07 20.43
C GLN A 138 8.52 -47.18 18.91
N PRO A 139 9.52 -47.42 18.01
CA PRO A 139 10.98 -47.42 18.16
C PRO A 139 11.75 -46.54 17.14
N ASN A 140 13.05 -46.39 17.44
CA ASN A 140 14.15 -46.06 16.53
C ASN A 140 14.08 -46.75 15.17
N SER A 141 14.36 -46.02 14.08
CA SER A 141 14.84 -46.56 12.81
C SER A 141 15.58 -45.48 12.02
N GLN A 142 16.89 -45.37 12.22
CA GLN A 142 17.80 -44.73 11.26
C GLN A 142 18.17 -45.76 10.17
N PRO A 143 18.22 -45.37 8.89
CA PRO A 143 19.03 -46.09 7.90
C PRO A 143 20.43 -45.44 7.74
N PRO A 144 21.47 -46.26 7.47
CA PRO A 144 22.85 -45.82 7.31
C PRO A 144 23.19 -45.35 5.89
N TYR A 145 24.29 -44.63 5.80
CA TYR A 145 25.03 -43.99 4.70
C TYR A 145 25.25 -44.84 3.42
N PRO A 146 25.70 -44.23 2.30
CA PRO A 146 27.15 -44.36 2.04
C PRO A 146 27.84 -43.13 1.45
N THR A 147 28.99 -42.83 2.05
CA THR A 147 30.15 -42.10 1.54
C THR A 147 30.92 -42.93 0.52
N THR A 148 31.23 -42.39 -0.67
CA THR A 148 32.42 -42.73 -1.49
C THR A 148 32.73 -41.55 -2.47
N PRO A 149 33.79 -41.55 -3.30
CA PRO A 149 34.99 -40.77 -3.05
C PRO A 149 35.31 -39.72 -4.14
N THR A 150 36.21 -38.83 -3.76
CA THR A 150 36.94 -37.85 -4.56
C THR A 150 37.39 -38.39 -5.93
N LYS A 151 36.91 -37.78 -7.02
CA LYS A 151 37.59 -37.79 -8.34
C LYS A 151 37.62 -36.37 -8.90
N ALA A 152 38.84 -35.84 -9.02
CA ALA A 152 39.14 -34.63 -9.76
C ALA A 152 38.93 -34.90 -11.25
N ILE A 153 38.01 -34.17 -11.91
CA ILE A 153 37.83 -34.22 -13.37
C ILE A 153 37.56 -32.80 -13.87
N VAL A 154 38.59 -32.23 -14.48
CA VAL A 154 38.60 -31.46 -15.73
C VAL A 154 37.34 -30.65 -16.07
N THR A 155 37.49 -29.34 -15.97
CA THR A 155 36.64 -28.28 -16.51
C THR A 155 36.41 -28.46 -18.02
N THR A 156 35.33 -29.14 -18.39
CA THR A 156 34.68 -28.96 -19.68
C THR A 156 33.32 -28.37 -19.39
N GLN A 157 33.15 -27.09 -19.71
CA GLN A 157 31.88 -26.40 -19.48
C GLN A 157 30.78 -27.10 -20.30
N PRO A 158 29.73 -27.64 -19.65
CA PRO A 158 28.56 -28.10 -20.37
C PRO A 158 27.90 -26.87 -20.99
N GLN A 159 27.73 -26.90 -22.31
CA GLN A 159 26.80 -26.03 -23.04
C GLN A 159 25.40 -26.29 -22.49
N HIS A 160 25.07 -25.67 -21.36
CA HIS A 160 23.74 -25.74 -20.78
C HIS A 160 22.80 -25.03 -21.75
N ASN A 161 21.92 -25.82 -22.35
CA ASN A 161 20.75 -25.36 -23.06
C ASN A 161 19.91 -24.51 -22.10
N TYR A 162 20.18 -23.20 -22.03
CA TYR A 162 19.45 -22.25 -21.20
C TYR A 162 18.08 -22.03 -21.82
N GLN A 163 17.17 -22.99 -21.64
CA GLN A 163 15.76 -22.63 -21.58
C GLN A 163 15.68 -21.52 -20.53
N THR A 164 15.33 -20.32 -21.00
CA THR A 164 15.33 -19.09 -20.20
C THR A 164 14.30 -19.24 -19.09
N LYS A 165 14.75 -19.81 -17.96
CA LYS A 165 13.89 -19.97 -16.79
C LYS A 165 13.55 -18.56 -16.32
N ILE A 166 12.27 -18.22 -16.45
CA ILE A 166 11.71 -16.97 -15.97
C ILE A 166 11.42 -17.18 -14.48
N CYS A 167 12.01 -16.33 -13.64
CA CYS A 167 11.75 -16.38 -12.21
C CYS A 167 10.26 -16.11 -11.96
N ARG A 168 9.55 -17.05 -11.33
CA ARG A 168 8.11 -16.89 -11.04
C ARG A 168 7.80 -15.75 -10.07
N TYR A 169 8.79 -15.30 -9.30
CA TYR A 169 8.63 -14.24 -8.30
C TYR A 169 8.73 -12.84 -8.90
N CYS A 170 9.82 -12.52 -9.61
CA CYS A 170 10.06 -11.20 -10.19
C CYS A 170 9.81 -11.12 -11.70
N LYS A 171 9.50 -12.25 -12.35
CA LYS A 171 9.25 -12.38 -13.80
C LYS A 171 10.41 -11.98 -14.70
N THR A 172 11.63 -11.85 -14.18
CA THR A 172 12.81 -11.63 -15.01
C THR A 172 13.46 -12.96 -15.42
N PRO A 173 13.96 -13.07 -16.66
CA PRO A 173 14.68 -14.24 -17.11
C PRO A 173 16.08 -14.28 -16.48
N GLY A 174 16.67 -15.48 -16.42
CA GLY A 174 18.08 -15.67 -16.10
C GLY A 174 18.40 -16.07 -14.66
N HIS A 175 17.39 -16.32 -13.82
CA HIS A 175 17.61 -16.87 -12.48
C HIS A 175 16.41 -17.68 -11.97
N LEU A 176 16.65 -18.56 -11.01
CA LEU A 176 15.60 -19.33 -10.33
C LEU A 176 14.98 -18.56 -9.16
N ILE A 177 13.78 -18.98 -8.74
CA ILE A 177 13.09 -18.37 -7.58
C ILE A 177 13.94 -18.37 -6.31
N GLU A 178 14.79 -19.39 -6.13
CA GLU A 178 15.72 -19.52 -5.01
C GLU A 178 16.79 -18.43 -5.02
N GLU A 179 17.35 -18.12 -6.20
CA GLU A 179 18.33 -17.05 -6.38
C GLU A 179 17.69 -15.67 -6.16
N CYS A 180 16.44 -15.51 -6.60
CA CYS A 180 15.68 -14.28 -6.36
C CYS A 180 15.47 -14.02 -4.87
N ARG A 181 15.10 -15.07 -4.11
CA ARG A 181 14.94 -15.00 -2.65
C ARG A 181 16.27 -14.67 -1.95
N LYS A 182 17.39 -15.27 -2.40
CA LYS A 182 18.72 -14.95 -1.86
C LYS A 182 19.11 -13.49 -2.12
N LEU A 183 18.88 -12.97 -3.32
CA LEU A 183 19.14 -11.58 -3.66
C LEU A 183 18.27 -10.60 -2.86
N ALA A 184 16.99 -10.93 -2.67
CA ALA A 184 16.08 -10.12 -1.84
C ALA A 184 16.54 -10.09 -0.37
N TYR A 185 16.98 -11.23 0.17
CA TYR A 185 17.53 -11.30 1.52
C TYR A 185 18.80 -10.46 1.67
N ARG A 186 19.71 -10.50 0.69
CA ARG A 186 20.93 -9.68 0.70
C ARG A 186 20.62 -8.17 0.69
N ARG A 187 19.71 -7.71 -0.19
CA ARG A 187 19.28 -6.31 -0.20
C ARG A 187 18.62 -5.88 1.11
N ALA A 188 17.80 -6.74 1.71
CA ALA A 188 17.16 -6.46 2.99
C ALA A 188 18.20 -6.33 4.12
N GLN A 189 19.32 -7.05 4.05
CA GLN A 189 20.42 -6.87 5.00
C GLN A 189 21.22 -5.59 4.73
N GLU A 190 21.46 -5.22 3.47
CA GLU A 190 22.16 -3.97 3.10
C GLU A 190 21.39 -2.72 3.56
N VAL A 191 20.05 -2.72 3.45
CA VAL A 191 19.20 -1.60 3.92
C VAL A 191 19.24 -1.45 5.45
N ASN A 192 19.51 -2.52 6.19
CA ASN A 192 19.56 -2.51 7.65
C ASN A 192 20.99 -2.38 8.21
N GLN A 193 22.02 -2.21 7.37
CA GLN A 193 23.35 -1.80 7.83
C GLN A 193 23.47 -0.28 7.76
N PRO A 194 23.39 0.45 8.90
CA PRO A 194 23.74 1.86 8.93
C PRO A 194 25.25 2.01 8.77
N GLY A 195 25.67 2.43 7.57
CA GLY A 195 26.98 3.03 7.32
C GLY A 195 28.08 2.05 6.94
N THR A 196 28.35 1.92 5.65
CA THR A 196 29.71 1.81 5.08
C THR A 196 29.64 1.76 3.55
N SER A 197 29.61 2.92 2.89
CA SER A 197 30.22 3.04 1.55
C SER A 197 30.80 4.44 1.38
N GLY A 198 31.83 4.73 2.17
CA GLY A 198 32.84 5.70 1.77
C GLY A 198 33.63 5.10 0.62
N ASN A 199 33.38 5.58 -0.60
CA ASN A 199 34.32 5.60 -1.72
C ASN A 199 33.85 6.66 -2.72
N GLU A 200 33.76 7.91 -2.24
CA GLU A 200 33.89 9.09 -3.11
C GLU A 200 35.39 9.37 -3.24
N GLN A 201 36.01 8.78 -4.26
CA GLN A 201 37.27 9.28 -4.79
C GLN A 201 36.98 10.08 -6.06
N GLY A 202 36.96 11.41 -5.87
CA GLY A 202 37.61 12.40 -6.72
C GLY A 202 37.32 12.39 -8.21
N VAL A 203 36.44 13.30 -8.64
CA VAL A 203 36.63 14.04 -9.90
C VAL A 203 36.30 15.52 -9.66
N PRO A 204 37.27 16.44 -9.76
CA PRO A 204 36.99 17.87 -9.80
C PRO A 204 36.82 18.31 -11.24
N MET A 205 35.67 18.90 -11.58
CA MET A 205 35.62 19.87 -12.68
C MET A 205 34.55 20.93 -12.39
N ARG A 206 35.06 22.15 -12.23
CA ARG A 206 34.32 23.40 -12.38
C ARG A 206 33.76 23.50 -13.80
N ILE A 207 32.64 24.21 -13.97
CA ILE A 207 32.52 25.36 -14.88
C ILE A 207 31.18 26.04 -14.61
N ASP A 208 31.29 27.33 -14.31
CA ASP A 208 30.23 28.31 -14.23
C ASP A 208 29.46 28.43 -15.55
N VAL A 209 28.12 28.33 -15.51
CA VAL A 209 27.26 29.05 -16.46
C VAL A 209 26.01 29.54 -15.74
N ARG A 210 25.95 30.87 -15.58
CA ARG A 210 24.73 31.64 -15.33
C ARG A 210 23.65 31.31 -16.36
N ARG A 211 22.41 31.07 -15.91
CA ARG A 211 21.22 31.41 -16.70
C ARG A 211 20.11 31.91 -15.78
N ASN A 212 19.70 33.13 -16.08
CA ASN A 212 18.59 33.85 -15.50
C ASN A 212 17.25 33.17 -15.80
N ASP A 213 16.25 33.59 -15.02
CA ASP A 213 14.84 33.69 -15.37
C ASP A 213 14.07 32.38 -15.58
N LEU A 214 13.38 31.92 -14.53
CA LEU A 214 11.94 31.68 -14.65
C LEU A 214 11.27 31.73 -13.26
N GLN A 215 10.14 32.42 -13.24
CA GLN A 215 9.41 32.85 -12.05
C GLN A 215 8.92 31.68 -11.18
N GLN A 216 8.88 32.01 -9.90
CA GLN A 216 8.58 31.16 -8.75
C GLN A 216 7.22 30.46 -8.87
N GLY A 217 7.25 29.13 -8.83
CA GLY A 217 6.08 28.30 -8.56
C GLY A 217 5.54 28.59 -7.15
N ARG A 218 4.23 28.84 -7.08
CA ARG A 218 3.50 28.93 -5.81
C ARG A 218 3.50 27.56 -5.12
N PRO A 219 3.79 27.47 -3.82
CA PRO A 219 3.77 26.20 -3.10
C PRO A 219 2.33 25.68 -2.95
N ALA A 220 2.05 24.52 -3.53
CA ALA A 220 0.78 23.80 -3.50
C ALA A 220 0.51 23.10 -2.14
N TYR A 221 0.61 23.82 -1.02
CA TYR A 221 0.43 23.24 0.32
C TYR A 221 -0.78 23.78 1.12
N LEU A 222 -1.71 24.49 0.46
CA LEU A 222 -2.82 25.18 1.16
C LEU A 222 -4.23 24.68 0.85
N ILE A 223 -4.40 23.54 0.19
CA ILE A 223 -5.75 23.01 -0.17
C ILE A 223 -6.29 22.01 0.88
N GLN A 224 -5.45 21.41 1.73
CA GLN A 224 -5.91 20.39 2.68
C GLN A 224 -6.74 20.93 3.86
N LYS A 225 -6.77 22.24 4.11
CA LYS A 225 -7.44 22.83 5.29
C LYS A 225 -8.89 23.29 5.07
N ARG A 226 -9.45 23.25 3.86
CA ARG A 226 -10.82 23.74 3.59
C ARG A 226 -11.91 22.68 3.51
N ILE A 227 -11.57 21.39 3.46
CA ILE A 227 -12.59 20.32 3.29
C ILE A 227 -13.26 19.93 4.63
N ASN A 228 -12.66 20.26 5.78
CA ASN A 228 -13.22 19.86 7.09
C ASN A 228 -14.23 20.86 7.70
N THR A 229 -14.57 21.98 7.04
CA THR A 229 -15.42 23.04 7.63
C THR A 229 -16.83 23.17 7.04
N MET A 230 -17.25 22.34 6.07
CA MET A 230 -18.58 22.48 5.44
C MET A 230 -19.64 21.49 5.95
N THR A 231 -19.36 20.64 6.94
CA THR A 231 -20.29 19.60 7.41
C THR A 231 -21.06 19.93 8.70
N LEU A 232 -21.12 21.19 9.14
CA LEU A 232 -21.63 21.51 10.49
C LEU A 232 -22.64 22.67 10.59
N LEU A 233 -23.30 23.08 9.50
CA LEU A 233 -24.38 24.07 9.55
C LEU A 233 -25.54 23.67 8.62
N GLU A 234 -26.26 22.60 8.98
CA GLU A 234 -27.66 22.43 8.58
C GLU A 234 -28.50 22.53 9.86
N GLU A 235 -28.87 23.77 10.21
CA GLU A 235 -29.98 24.01 11.14
C GLU A 235 -31.30 23.79 10.39
N PRO A 236 -32.25 23.01 10.94
CA PRO A 236 -33.57 22.87 10.34
C PRO A 236 -34.37 24.16 10.53
N GLU A 237 -34.72 24.83 9.42
CA GLU A 237 -35.72 25.89 9.39
C GLU A 237 -37.07 25.35 9.90
N GLN A 238 -37.47 25.79 11.10
CA GLN A 238 -38.83 25.62 11.59
C GLN A 238 -39.77 26.52 10.79
N THR A 239 -40.60 25.91 9.96
CA THR A 239 -41.77 26.55 9.36
C THR A 239 -42.82 26.85 10.44
N PRO A 240 -43.31 28.08 10.60
CA PRO A 240 -44.40 28.38 11.52
C PRO A 240 -45.73 27.85 10.98
N GLU A 241 -46.37 26.95 11.74
CA GLU A 241 -47.76 26.53 11.54
C GLU A 241 -48.70 27.73 11.71
N SER A 242 -49.50 27.96 10.67
CA SER A 242 -50.58 28.93 10.65
C SER A 242 -51.75 28.41 11.48
N VAL A 243 -51.96 29.01 12.66
CA VAL A 243 -53.15 28.78 13.48
C VAL A 243 -54.29 29.67 12.96
N LYS A 244 -55.43 29.01 12.74
CA LYS A 244 -56.73 29.59 12.35
C LYS A 244 -57.39 30.36 13.48
#